data_AF-A0A9Q2S5D1-F1
#
_entry.id   AF-A0A9Q2S5D1-F1
#
_cell.length_a   1.000
_cell.length_b   1.000
_cell.length_c   1.000
_cell.angle_alpha   90.00
_cell.angle_beta   90.00
_cell.angle_gamma   90.00
#
_symmetry.space_group_name_H-M   'P 1'
#
loop_
_entity.id
_entity.type
_entity.pdbx_description
1 polymer ?
#
loop_
_entity_poly.entity_id
_entity_poly.type
_entity_poly.pdbx_seq_one_letter_code
_entity_poly.pdbx_strand_id
1 'polypeptide(L)'
;MTAQVVAALILLPFTFAFIYAGIHEYLRYKNEGRANYGLVYDEETGTTHVTGIAEGTEAYDPDDFDPRDANESETSNENDDDKA
;
A
#
# COMPACT_ATOMS: atom_id res chain seq x y z
N MET A 1 25.46 -16.84 38.52
CA MET A 1 26.10 -15.52 38.33
C MET A 1 26.68 -15.36 36.92
N THR A 2 27.74 -16.07 36.52
CA THR A 2 28.38 -15.89 35.19
C THR A 2 27.48 -16.21 34.00
N ALA A 3 26.79 -17.36 34.01
CA ALA A 3 25.88 -17.74 32.92
C ALA A 3 24.72 -16.75 32.71
N GLN A 4 24.20 -16.17 33.80
CA GLN A 4 23.13 -15.17 33.74
C GLN A 4 23.62 -13.86 33.11
N VAL A 5 24.85 -13.44 33.40
CA VAL A 5 25.46 -12.24 32.80
C VAL A 5 25.70 -12.43 31.31
N VAL A 6 26.19 -13.62 30.91
CA VAL A 6 26.39 -13.94 29.48
C VAL A 6 25.04 -13.97 28.75
N ALA A 7 24.02 -14.60 29.33
CA ALA A 7 22.68 -14.61 28.76
C ALA A 7 22.10 -13.19 28.62
N ALA A 8 22.27 -12.34 29.64
CA ALA A 8 21.84 -10.94 29.57
C ALA A 8 22.54 -10.16 28.47
N LEU A 9 23.86 -10.31 28.32
CA LEU A 9 24.63 -9.66 27.25
C LEU A 9 24.19 -10.08 25.85
N ILE A 10 23.86 -11.36 25.67
CA ILE A 10 23.38 -11.89 24.38
C ILE A 10 21.98 -11.33 24.08
N LEU A 11 21.09 -11.28 25.07
CA LEU A 11 19.70 -10.88 24.86
C LEU A 11 19.53 -9.36 24.74
N LEU A 12 20.35 -8.58 25.45
CA LEU A 12 20.24 -7.11 25.51
C LEU A 12 20.11 -6.43 24.14
N PRO A 13 20.92 -6.70 23.11
CA PRO A 13 20.76 -6.04 21.81
C PRO A 13 19.42 -6.35 21.14
N PHE A 14 18.92 -7.59 21.24
CA PHE A 14 17.61 -7.95 20.71
C PHE A 14 16.49 -7.27 21.48
N THR A 15 16.56 -7.29 22.82
CA THR A 15 15.58 -6.62 23.67
C THR A 15 15.49 -5.13 23.33
N PHE A 16 16.63 -4.46 23.14
CA PHE A 16 16.66 -3.07 22.70
C PHE A 16 16.04 -2.87 21.32
N ALA A 17 16.36 -3.73 20.35
CA ALA A 17 15.77 -3.66 19.01
C ALA A 17 14.24 -3.83 19.05
N PHE A 18 13.73 -4.78 19.84
CA PHE A 18 12.28 -5.00 20.00
C PHE A 18 11.58 -3.84 20.70
N ILE A 19 12.18 -3.27 21.75
CA ILE A 19 11.64 -2.09 22.44
C ILE A 19 11.58 -0.91 21.45
N TYR A 20 12.66 -0.66 20.72
CA TYR A 20 12.72 0.41 19.74
C TYR A 20 11.66 0.23 18.64
N ALA A 21 11.57 -0.97 18.06
CA ALA A 21 10.58 -1.28 17.03
C ALA A 21 9.15 -1.11 17.55
N GLY A 22 8.86 -1.54 18.80
CA GLY A 22 7.55 -1.38 19.41
C GLY A 22 7.18 0.09 19.64
N ILE A 23 8.12 0.91 20.12
CA ILE A 23 7.91 2.36 20.26
C ILE A 23 7.70 3.01 18.90
N HIS A 24 8.53 2.67 17.91
CA HIS A 24 8.44 3.20 16.56
C HIS A 24 7.10 2.86 15.91
N GLU A 25 6.66 1.61 16.03
CA GLU A 25 5.38 1.15 15.49
C GLU A 25 4.18 1.76 16.24
N TYR A 26 4.28 1.95 17.55
CA TYR A 26 3.24 2.65 18.31
C TYR A 26 3.11 4.12 17.87
N LEU A 27 4.23 4.80 17.65
CA LEU A 27 4.23 6.17 17.12
C LEU A 27 3.69 6.22 15.69
N ARG A 28 4.08 5.27 14.84
CA ARG A 28 3.51 5.09 13.49
C ARG A 28 2.00 4.93 13.56
N TYR A 29 1.51 3.98 14.36
CA TYR A 29 0.08 3.71 14.53
C TYR A 29 -0.69 4.95 15.00
N LYS A 30 -0.13 5.73 15.92
CA LYS A 30 -0.76 6.96 16.41
C LYS A 30 -0.83 8.05 15.32
N ASN A 31 0.15 8.12 14.43
CA ASN A 31 0.24 9.16 13.41
C ASN A 31 -0.49 8.79 12.11
N GLU A 32 -0.40 7.53 11.68
CA GLU A 32 -0.85 7.02 10.39
C GLU A 32 -2.11 6.15 10.48
N GLY A 33 -2.53 5.75 11.69
CA GLY A 33 -3.68 4.88 11.89
C GLY A 33 -3.38 3.40 11.67
N ARG A 34 -4.43 2.62 11.35
CA ARG A 34 -4.27 1.18 11.04
C ARG A 34 -3.47 1.01 9.77
N ALA A 35 -2.51 0.08 9.76
CA ALA A 35 -1.88 -0.33 8.50
C ALA A 35 -2.93 -1.07 7.66
N ASN A 36 -3.46 -0.40 6.63
CA ASN A 36 -4.19 -1.06 5.57
C ASN A 36 -3.17 -1.40 4.50
N TYR A 37 -3.12 -2.66 4.07
CA TYR A 37 -2.29 -3.07 2.95
C TYR A 37 -3.20 -3.26 1.75
N GLY A 38 -2.79 -2.76 0.60
CA GLY A 38 -3.54 -2.96 -0.63
C GLY A 38 -2.67 -2.74 -1.86
N LEU A 39 -3.30 -2.96 -3.00
CA LEU A 39 -2.70 -2.75 -4.30
C LEU A 39 -2.60 -1.25 -4.60
N VAL A 40 -1.48 -0.80 -5.14
CA VAL A 40 -1.28 0.57 -5.62
C VAL A 40 -0.69 0.50 -7.03
N TYR A 41 -1.26 1.28 -7.95
CA TYR A 41 -0.77 1.44 -9.32
C TYR A 41 0.27 2.56 -9.38
N ASP A 42 1.42 2.28 -10.00
CA ASP A 42 2.50 3.22 -10.28
C ASP A 42 2.43 3.63 -11.75
N GLU A 43 2.00 4.87 -12.00
CA GLU A 43 1.87 5.45 -13.35
C GLU A 43 3.22 5.61 -14.07
N GLU A 44 4.32 5.79 -13.34
CA GLU A 44 5.64 6.02 -13.94
C GLU A 44 6.18 4.74 -14.57
N THR A 45 5.99 3.60 -13.88
CA THR A 45 6.47 2.30 -14.34
C THR A 45 5.39 1.46 -15.05
N GLY A 46 4.13 1.86 -14.93
CA GLY A 46 2.98 1.08 -15.39
C GLY A 46 2.84 -0.25 -14.64
N THR A 47 3.32 -0.33 -13.40
CA THR A 47 3.29 -1.54 -12.58
C THR A 47 2.42 -1.38 -11.36
N THR A 48 2.06 -2.51 -10.76
CA THR A 48 1.20 -2.54 -9.58
C THR A 48 1.91 -3.29 -8.47
N HIS A 49 1.94 -2.73 -7.26
CA HIS A 49 2.62 -3.31 -6.11
C HIS A 49 1.79 -3.23 -4.82
N VAL A 50 2.07 -4.12 -3.87
CA VAL A 50 1.46 -4.09 -2.54
C VAL A 50 2.24 -3.15 -1.64
N THR A 51 1.55 -2.17 -1.05
CA THR A 51 2.15 -1.25 -0.08
C THR A 51 1.16 -0.87 1.02
N GLY A 52 1.63 -0.11 2.01
CA GLY A 52 0.77 0.49 3.03
C GLY A 52 -0.06 1.61 2.44
N ILE A 53 -1.37 1.57 2.68
CA ILE A 53 -2.37 2.53 2.23
C ILE A 53 -2.84 3.33 3.44
N ALA A 54 -2.78 4.66 3.32
CA ALA A 54 -3.22 5.58 4.38
C ALA A 54 -4.72 5.45 4.63
N GLU A 55 -5.14 5.66 5.87
CA GLU A 55 -6.56 5.59 6.26
C GLU A 55 -7.40 6.61 5.45
N GLY A 56 -8.42 6.12 4.74
CA GLY A 56 -9.27 6.93 3.84
C GLY A 56 -8.86 6.92 2.37
N THR A 57 -7.78 6.20 2.01
CA THR A 57 -7.38 5.97 0.62
C THR A 57 -7.87 4.58 0.19
N GLU A 58 -8.49 4.49 -0.98
CA GLU A 58 -8.97 3.23 -1.53
C GLU A 58 -7.83 2.49 -2.24
N ALA A 59 -7.80 1.16 -2.11
CA ALA A 59 -6.82 0.34 -2.83
C ALA A 59 -7.17 0.31 -4.31
N TYR A 60 -6.15 0.26 -5.17
CA TYR A 60 -6.38 0.02 -6.60
C TYR A 60 -6.98 -1.38 -6.80
N ASP A 61 -8.15 -1.44 -7.44
CA ASP A 61 -8.77 -2.67 -7.87
C ASP A 61 -8.57 -2.84 -9.39
N PRO A 62 -7.81 -3.86 -9.85
CA PRO A 62 -7.65 -4.13 -11.27
C PRO A 62 -8.97 -4.44 -11.99
N ASP A 63 -9.97 -4.95 -11.27
CA ASP A 63 -11.28 -5.30 -11.83
C ASP A 63 -12.13 -4.05 -12.14
N ASP A 64 -11.82 -2.91 -11.51
CA ASP A 64 -12.47 -1.61 -11.78
C ASP A 64 -11.93 -0.92 -13.05
N PHE A 65 -10.79 -1.37 -13.59
CA PHE A 65 -10.17 -0.76 -14.76
C PHE A 65 -10.53 -1.53 -16.05
N ASP A 66 -11.45 -1.00 -16.86
CA ASP A 66 -11.72 -1.51 -18.22
C ASP A 66 -10.98 -0.67 -19.29
N PRO A 67 -9.96 -1.23 -19.98
CA PRO A 67 -9.27 -0.54 -21.08
C PRO A 67 -10.18 -0.21 -22.28
N ARG A 68 -11.40 -0.78 -22.34
CA ARG A 68 -12.39 -0.46 -23.38
C ARG A 68 -13.01 0.93 -23.19
N ASP A 69 -13.10 1.44 -21.97
CA ASP A 69 -13.68 2.76 -21.67
C ASP A 69 -12.88 3.88 -22.35
N ALA A 70 -11.56 3.71 -22.50
CA ALA A 70 -10.70 4.66 -23.20
C ALA A 70 -11.04 4.78 -24.71
N ASN A 71 -11.56 3.71 -25.33
CA ASN A 71 -11.90 3.68 -26.76
C ASN A 71 -13.27 4.29 -27.08
N GLU A 72 -14.14 4.52 -26.08
CA GLU A 72 -15.49 5.06 -26.32
C GLU A 72 -15.48 6.56 -26.71
N SER A 73 -14.37 7.26 -26.50
CA SER A 73 -14.26 8.70 -26.78
C SER A 73 -13.99 9.08 -28.24
N GLU A 74 -13.66 8.14 -29.13
CA GLU A 74 -13.31 8.46 -30.53
C GLU A 74 -14.28 7.92 -31.60
N THR A 75 -15.28 7.09 -31.27
CA THR A 75 -16.08 6.38 -32.31
C THR A 75 -17.55 6.81 -32.43
N SER A 76 -18.06 7.71 -31.57
CA SER A 76 -19.51 7.96 -31.46
C SER A 76 -20.05 9.22 -32.16
N ASN A 77 -19.27 9.91 -33.00
CA ASN A 77 -19.69 11.19 -33.62
C ASN A 77 -19.75 11.20 -35.17
N GLU A 78 -19.85 10.04 -35.82
CA GLU A 78 -20.20 9.98 -37.24
C GLU A 78 -21.11 8.78 -37.47
N ASN A 79 -22.43 8.97 -37.37
CA ASN A 79 -23.49 8.25 -38.10
C ASN A 79 -24.84 8.51 -37.43
N ASP A 80 -25.43 9.68 -37.64
CA ASP A 80 -26.89 9.84 -37.64
C ASP A 80 -27.24 11.24 -38.18
N ASP A 81 -27.44 11.32 -39.50
CA ASP A 81 -28.34 12.28 -40.16
C ASP A 81 -28.42 11.97 -41.66
N ASP A 82 -28.84 10.74 -42.01
CA ASP A 82 -29.44 10.49 -43.33
C ASP A 82 -30.37 9.25 -43.30
N LYS A 83 -31.60 9.43 -42.80
CA LYS A 83 -32.75 8.60 -43.20
C LYS A 83 -34.11 9.19 -42.80
N ALA A 84 -34.84 9.58 -43.86
CA ALA A 84 -36.30 9.56 -44.08
C ALA A 84 -37.20 10.58 -43.35
#